data_AF-A0A0A2SSZ9-F1
#
_entry.id   AF-A0A0A2SSZ9-F1
#
_cell.length_a   1.000
_cell.length_b   1.000
_cell.length_c   1.000
_cell.angle_alpha   90.00
_cell.angle_beta   90.00
_cell.angle_gamma   90.00
#
_symmetry.space_group_name_H-M   'P 1'
#
loop_
_entity.id
_entity.type
_entity.pdbx_description
1 polymer ?
#
loop_
_entity_poly.entity_id
_entity_poly.type
_entity_poly.pdbx_seq_one_letter_code
_entity_poly.pdbx_strand_id
1 'polypeptide(L)'
;MKLSTLHVIHLYDYQKPEDGKCPVQKLKKTLNPLILSTCMRHLYLFSSEQLNDKELVLKESLEQIRTPYPHQKMPHCDYFQGEEAYEFLLFWVIGGLSPKKPFADERILGDLRKTCNKYESSASPIAKEVWKANKLLMLALLLDSKYLVALTKKLSHLPIEEKRLRLKEVCKNCVWARTQGFMNMLVSIDYEMFLDREKMLTHLMEKLEYKKNTIYEELLALSENKANLSFFFSEEPRKLYLDENLIHIERLRRILIKEKQDSESISKVTLEIIYK
;
A
#
# COMPACT_ATOMS: atom_id res chain seq x y z
N MET A 1 6.86 1.22 -7.79
CA MET A 1 5.56 1.85 -7.44
C MET A 1 5.83 2.92 -6.40
N LYS A 2 5.40 4.16 -6.61
CA LYS A 2 5.59 5.24 -5.62
C LYS A 2 4.26 5.46 -4.90
N LEU A 3 4.23 5.30 -3.57
CA LEU A 3 3.01 5.54 -2.80
C LEU A 3 2.66 7.03 -2.77
N SER A 4 3.65 7.92 -2.84
CA SER A 4 3.47 9.38 -2.83
C SER A 4 2.50 9.91 -3.90
N THR A 5 2.26 9.13 -4.96
CA THR A 5 1.35 9.51 -6.03
C THR A 5 -0.10 9.06 -5.80
N LEU A 6 -0.39 8.35 -4.70
CA LEU A 6 -1.71 7.82 -4.41
C LEU A 6 -2.59 8.86 -3.73
N HIS A 7 -3.83 8.97 -4.20
CA HIS A 7 -4.89 9.76 -3.60
C HIS A 7 -6.13 8.89 -3.37
N VAL A 8 -6.75 9.01 -2.20
CA VAL A 8 -7.97 8.29 -1.84
C VAL A 8 -8.99 9.26 -1.25
N ILE A 9 -10.19 9.27 -1.81
CA ILE A 9 -11.36 9.90 -1.18
C ILE A 9 -12.21 8.81 -0.57
N HIS A 10 -12.47 8.90 0.73
CA HIS A 10 -13.41 8.05 1.44
C HIS A 10 -14.69 8.82 1.75
N LEU A 11 -15.78 8.36 1.16
CA LEU A 11 -17.09 8.99 1.24
C LEU A 11 -18.11 8.01 1.81
N TYR A 12 -18.80 8.39 2.88
CA TYR A 12 -19.91 7.61 3.46
C TYR A 12 -21.03 8.54 3.95
N ASP A 13 -22.22 7.96 4.08
CA ASP A 13 -23.48 8.68 4.35
C ASP A 13 -23.83 9.76 3.31
N TYR A 14 -23.26 9.68 2.11
CA TYR A 14 -23.55 10.61 1.02
C TYR A 14 -24.90 10.34 0.37
N GLN A 15 -25.74 11.37 0.34
CA GLN A 15 -27.01 11.38 -0.37
C GLN A 15 -26.86 12.19 -1.65
N LYS A 16 -27.29 11.60 -2.78
CA LYS A 16 -27.25 12.32 -4.06
C LYS A 16 -28.29 13.46 -4.02
N PRO A 17 -27.93 14.70 -4.40
CA PRO A 17 -28.90 15.79 -4.53
C PRO A 17 -29.93 15.47 -5.61
N GLU A 18 -31.21 15.79 -5.37
CA GLU A 18 -32.32 15.55 -6.30
C GLU A 18 -32.30 16.56 -7.47
N ASP A 19 -32.06 17.85 -7.18
CA ASP A 19 -32.23 18.94 -8.16
C ASP A 19 -30.92 19.72 -8.48
N GLY A 20 -29.76 19.15 -8.13
CA GLY A 20 -28.46 19.84 -8.21
C GLY A 20 -27.39 19.16 -9.07
N LYS A 21 -26.34 19.91 -9.44
CA LYS A 21 -25.11 19.35 -10.00
C LYS A 21 -24.45 18.46 -8.94
N CYS A 22 -24.46 17.15 -9.14
CA CYS A 22 -23.86 16.20 -8.20
C CYS A 22 -22.32 16.33 -8.20
N PRO A 23 -21.69 16.81 -7.10
CA PRO A 23 -20.24 17.06 -7.07
C PRO A 23 -19.45 15.76 -7.22
N VAL A 24 -19.96 14.64 -6.71
CA VAL A 24 -19.37 13.30 -6.93
C VAL A 24 -19.38 12.90 -8.40
N GLN A 25 -20.40 13.27 -9.17
CA GLN A 25 -20.43 13.00 -10.62
C GLN A 25 -19.46 13.89 -11.38
N LYS A 26 -19.32 15.17 -11.01
CA LYS A 26 -18.29 16.07 -11.56
C LYS A 26 -16.91 15.47 -11.33
N LEU A 27 -16.61 15.08 -10.09
CA LEU A 27 -15.34 14.45 -9.71
C LEU A 27 -15.07 13.18 -10.53
N LYS A 28 -16.06 12.29 -10.66
CA LYS A 28 -15.93 11.05 -11.45
C LYS A 28 -15.59 11.33 -12.91
N LYS A 29 -16.26 12.31 -13.53
CA LYS A 29 -16.04 12.68 -14.94
C LYS A 29 -14.68 13.35 -15.16
N THR A 30 -14.21 14.13 -14.20
CA THR A 30 -12.99 14.93 -14.36
C THR A 30 -11.72 14.15 -13.99
N LEU A 31 -11.74 13.40 -12.89
CA LEU A 31 -10.57 12.67 -12.38
C LEU A 31 -10.50 11.22 -12.90
N ASN A 32 -11.62 10.66 -13.37
CA ASN A 32 -11.75 9.25 -13.76
C ASN A 32 -11.17 8.29 -12.69
N PRO A 33 -11.60 8.35 -11.43
CA PRO A 33 -11.01 7.54 -10.38
C PRO A 33 -11.33 6.05 -10.55
N LEU A 34 -10.47 5.19 -10.04
CA LEU A 34 -10.79 3.80 -9.76
C LEU A 34 -11.76 3.76 -8.58
N ILE A 35 -12.97 3.28 -8.84
CA ILE A 35 -14.06 3.24 -7.85
C ILE A 35 -14.05 1.89 -7.13
N LEU A 36 -13.80 1.89 -5.82
CA LEU A 36 -14.05 0.76 -4.94
C LEU A 36 -15.28 1.10 -4.09
N SER A 37 -16.39 0.40 -4.27
CA SER A 37 -17.63 0.71 -3.54
C SER A 37 -18.14 -0.50 -2.78
N THR A 38 -18.53 -0.26 -1.53
CA THR A 38 -19.40 -1.12 -0.72
C THR A 38 -20.72 -0.36 -0.49
N CYS A 39 -21.79 -1.04 -0.08
CA CYS A 39 -23.13 -0.44 -0.02
C CYS A 39 -23.24 0.90 0.73
N MET A 40 -22.35 1.17 1.70
CA MET A 40 -22.35 2.39 2.52
C MET A 40 -21.07 3.23 2.39
N ARG A 41 -20.05 2.77 1.65
CA ARG A 41 -18.76 3.45 1.53
C ARG A 41 -18.30 3.47 0.08
N HIS A 42 -17.99 4.66 -0.39
CA HIS A 42 -17.41 4.90 -1.70
C HIS A 42 -15.96 5.33 -1.52
N LEU A 43 -15.05 4.57 -2.11
CA LEU A 43 -13.65 4.93 -2.21
C LEU A 43 -13.34 5.29 -3.66
N TYR A 44 -12.74 6.45 -3.84
CA TYR A 44 -12.25 6.92 -5.14
C TYR A 44 -10.74 6.98 -5.08
N LEU A 45 -10.07 6.08 -5.80
CA LEU A 45 -8.62 6.05 -5.96
C LEU A 45 -8.22 6.74 -7.25
N PHE A 46 -7.15 7.53 -7.20
CA PHE A 46 -6.53 8.08 -8.41
C PHE A 46 -5.05 8.39 -8.16
N SER A 47 -4.26 8.39 -9.22
CA SER A 47 -2.85 8.79 -9.16
C SER A 47 -2.67 10.29 -9.33
N SER A 48 -1.51 10.84 -8.94
CA SER A 48 -1.17 12.24 -9.22
C SER A 48 -1.14 12.54 -10.72
N GLU A 49 -0.85 11.55 -11.57
CA GLU A 49 -0.94 11.70 -13.03
C GLU A 49 -2.38 12.00 -13.48
N GLN A 50 -3.37 11.37 -12.84
CA GLN A 50 -4.78 11.63 -13.11
C GLN A 50 -5.24 12.99 -12.57
N LEU A 51 -4.55 13.50 -11.55
CA LEU A 51 -4.79 14.79 -10.89
C LEU A 51 -4.13 15.97 -11.61
N ASN A 52 -3.17 15.74 -12.51
CA ASN A 52 -2.39 16.80 -13.15
C ASN A 52 -3.30 17.90 -13.73
N ASP A 53 -3.02 19.16 -13.35
CA ASP A 53 -3.81 20.37 -13.67
C ASP A 53 -5.28 20.39 -13.19
N LYS A 54 -5.68 19.48 -12.28
CA LYS A 54 -7.05 19.34 -11.76
C LYS A 54 -7.15 19.52 -10.24
N GLU A 55 -6.09 20.00 -9.58
CA GLU A 55 -6.05 20.22 -8.14
C GLU A 55 -7.17 21.16 -7.65
N LEU A 56 -7.42 22.24 -8.38
CA LEU A 56 -8.50 23.17 -8.07
C LEU A 56 -9.87 22.48 -8.14
N VAL A 57 -10.09 21.65 -9.16
CA VAL A 57 -11.33 20.89 -9.31
C VAL A 57 -11.51 19.90 -8.17
N LEU A 58 -10.44 19.23 -7.73
CA LEU A 58 -10.48 18.34 -6.58
C LEU A 58 -10.87 19.11 -5.32
N LYS A 59 -10.22 20.25 -5.04
CA LYS A 59 -10.51 21.09 -3.87
C LYS A 59 -11.95 21.56 -3.84
N GLU A 60 -12.44 22.16 -4.93
CA GLU A 60 -13.84 22.57 -5.08
C GLU A 60 -14.80 21.40 -4.87
N SER A 61 -14.48 20.23 -5.43
CA SER A 61 -15.36 19.05 -5.32
C SER A 61 -15.41 18.54 -3.89
N LEU A 62 -14.29 18.52 -3.17
CA LEU A 62 -14.24 18.13 -1.75
C LEU A 62 -15.03 19.10 -0.87
N GLU A 63 -14.91 20.40 -1.10
CA GLU A 63 -15.67 21.44 -0.39
C GLU A 63 -17.18 21.29 -0.65
N GLN A 64 -17.57 21.08 -1.90
CA GLN A 64 -18.98 20.85 -2.27
C GLN A 64 -19.53 19.54 -1.70
N ILE A 65 -18.74 18.47 -1.67
CA ILE A 65 -19.17 17.19 -1.08
C ILE A 65 -19.39 17.35 0.43
N ARG A 66 -18.51 18.09 1.13
CA ARG A 66 -18.62 18.31 2.59
C ARG A 66 -19.76 19.22 3.00
N THR A 67 -20.33 19.96 2.05
CA THR A 67 -21.43 20.89 2.31
C THR A 67 -22.76 20.16 2.16
N PRO A 68 -23.53 19.92 3.25
CA PRO A 68 -24.83 19.27 3.14
C PRO A 68 -25.82 20.15 2.41
N TYR A 69 -26.64 19.53 1.56
CA TYR A 69 -27.84 20.18 1.04
C TYR A 69 -28.90 20.28 2.16
N PRO A 70 -29.86 21.22 2.05
CA PRO A 70 -30.96 21.30 3.00
C PRO A 70 -31.62 19.94 3.24
N HIS A 71 -31.88 19.61 4.51
CA HIS A 71 -32.52 18.36 4.94
C HIS A 71 -31.73 17.05 4.68
N GLN A 72 -30.47 17.14 4.23
CA GLN A 72 -29.59 15.97 4.10
C GLN A 72 -28.67 15.82 5.32
N LYS A 73 -28.33 14.57 5.65
CA LYS A 73 -27.28 14.29 6.63
C LYS A 73 -25.94 14.80 6.09
N MET A 74 -25.12 15.41 6.95
CA MET A 74 -23.77 15.80 6.58
C MET A 74 -22.97 14.55 6.17
N PRO A 75 -22.48 14.48 4.92
CA PRO A 75 -21.68 13.36 4.48
C PRO A 75 -20.28 13.45 5.09
N HIS A 76 -19.70 12.29 5.36
CA HIS A 76 -18.30 12.22 5.73
C HIS A 76 -17.44 12.08 4.49
N CYS A 77 -16.46 12.96 4.33
CA CYS A 77 -15.57 13.00 3.17
C CYS A 77 -14.12 13.22 3.61
N ASP A 78 -13.42 12.11 3.77
CA ASP A 78 -12.00 12.09 4.10
C ASP A 78 -11.17 12.05 2.81
N TYR A 79 -10.04 12.73 2.81
CA TYR A 79 -9.09 12.72 1.71
C TYR A 79 -7.72 12.35 2.27
N PHE A 80 -7.17 11.25 1.76
CA PHE A 80 -5.87 10.73 2.14
C PHE A 80 -4.92 10.79 0.95
N GLN A 81 -3.63 11.01 1.23
CA GLN A 81 -2.57 11.01 0.23
C GLN A 81 -1.41 10.12 0.67
N GLY A 82 -0.71 9.55 -0.30
CA GLY A 82 0.60 8.95 -0.04
C GLY A 82 0.51 7.68 0.79
N GLU A 83 1.35 7.63 1.82
CA GLU A 83 1.44 6.52 2.78
C GLU A 83 0.16 6.36 3.58
N GLU A 84 -0.43 7.46 4.06
CA GLU A 84 -1.68 7.45 4.83
C GLU A 84 -2.83 6.85 4.01
N ALA A 85 -2.88 7.16 2.72
CA ALA A 85 -3.87 6.59 1.81
C ALA A 85 -3.71 5.07 1.68
N TYR A 86 -2.47 4.58 1.58
CA TYR A 86 -2.22 3.14 1.51
C TYR A 86 -2.50 2.43 2.83
N GLU A 87 -2.11 3.03 3.97
CA GLU A 87 -2.41 2.53 5.32
C GLU A 87 -3.92 2.40 5.52
N PHE A 88 -4.67 3.45 5.18
CA PHE A 88 -6.13 3.46 5.24
C PHE A 88 -6.72 2.31 4.41
N LEU A 89 -6.24 2.11 3.17
CA LEU A 89 -6.73 1.05 2.30
C LEU A 89 -6.44 -0.34 2.89
N LEU A 90 -5.23 -0.60 3.37
CA LEU A 90 -4.91 -1.88 4.01
C LEU A 90 -5.86 -2.15 5.17
N PHE A 91 -6.02 -1.17 6.06
CA PHE A 91 -6.85 -1.30 7.24
C PHE A 91 -8.34 -1.49 6.89
N TRP A 92 -8.83 -0.80 5.86
CA TRP A 92 -10.18 -0.98 5.33
C TRP A 92 -10.39 -2.37 4.74
N VAL A 93 -9.48 -2.86 3.89
CA VAL A 93 -9.63 -4.14 3.19
C VAL A 93 -9.69 -5.31 4.16
N ILE A 94 -8.91 -5.26 5.25
CA ILE A 94 -8.95 -6.29 6.30
C ILE A 94 -10.18 -6.17 7.22
N GLY A 95 -11.11 -5.28 6.93
CA GLY A 95 -12.36 -5.12 7.69
C GLY A 95 -12.23 -4.30 8.97
N GLY A 96 -11.18 -3.47 9.10
CA GLY A 96 -10.96 -2.62 10.26
C GLY A 96 -12.01 -1.52 10.45
N LEU A 97 -12.75 -1.18 9.38
CA LEU A 97 -13.86 -0.22 9.40
C LEU A 97 -15.25 -0.90 9.41
N SER A 98 -15.33 -2.24 9.46
CA SER A 98 -16.64 -2.93 9.45
C SER A 98 -17.27 -2.88 10.86
N PRO A 99 -18.41 -2.21 11.07
CA PRO A 99 -19.03 -2.14 12.38
C PRO A 99 -19.69 -3.47 12.80
N LYS A 100 -20.21 -4.22 11.83
CA LYS A 100 -20.93 -5.49 12.08
C LYS A 100 -20.01 -6.69 12.18
N LYS A 101 -18.91 -6.69 11.42
CA LYS A 101 -17.95 -7.82 11.37
C LYS A 101 -16.49 -7.31 11.39
N PRO A 102 -16.05 -6.64 12.49
CA PRO A 102 -14.69 -6.15 12.60
C PRO A 102 -13.65 -7.26 12.34
N PHE A 103 -12.79 -7.07 11.36
CA PHE A 103 -11.74 -8.04 10.97
C PHE A 103 -12.20 -9.45 10.56
N ALA A 104 -13.51 -9.64 10.35
CA ALA A 104 -14.12 -10.91 9.96
C ALA A 104 -14.99 -10.78 8.68
N ASP A 105 -14.96 -9.61 8.03
CA ASP A 105 -15.70 -9.38 6.79
C ASP A 105 -14.86 -9.75 5.55
N GLU A 106 -14.73 -11.05 5.29
CA GLU A 106 -13.96 -11.57 4.14
C GLU A 106 -14.49 -11.08 2.77
N ARG A 107 -15.73 -10.57 2.74
CA ARG A 107 -16.36 -10.04 1.52
C ARG A 107 -15.64 -8.81 0.99
N ILE A 108 -15.05 -7.97 1.85
CA ILE A 108 -14.39 -6.73 1.40
C ILE A 108 -13.23 -7.06 0.45
N LEU A 109 -12.35 -8.00 0.83
CA LEU A 109 -11.27 -8.47 -0.05
C LEU A 109 -11.80 -9.18 -1.29
N GLY A 110 -12.90 -9.95 -1.16
CA GLY A 110 -13.57 -10.59 -2.29
C GLY A 110 -14.09 -9.59 -3.33
N ASP A 111 -14.76 -8.52 -2.87
CA ASP A 111 -15.31 -7.48 -3.73
C ASP A 111 -14.22 -6.59 -4.33
N LEU A 112 -13.13 -6.37 -3.60
CA LEU A 112 -11.92 -5.74 -4.14
C LEU A 112 -11.36 -6.54 -5.33
N ARG A 113 -11.18 -7.86 -5.18
CA ARG A 113 -10.71 -8.73 -6.26
C ARG A 113 -11.63 -8.68 -7.48
N LYS A 114 -12.95 -8.78 -7.27
CA LYS A 114 -13.94 -8.65 -8.35
C LYS A 114 -13.83 -7.31 -9.06
N THR A 115 -13.64 -6.23 -8.31
CA THR A 115 -13.49 -4.89 -8.88
C THR A 115 -12.22 -4.80 -9.74
N CYS A 116 -11.08 -5.27 -9.24
CA CYS A 116 -9.83 -5.32 -10.03
C CYS A 116 -10.01 -6.12 -11.33
N ASN A 117 -10.59 -7.33 -11.24
CA ASN A 117 -10.84 -8.17 -12.41
C ASN A 117 -11.78 -7.50 -13.42
N LYS A 118 -12.79 -6.75 -12.94
CA LYS A 118 -13.70 -5.99 -13.80
C LYS A 118 -12.99 -4.88 -14.56
N TYR A 119 -12.08 -4.14 -13.92
CA TYR A 119 -11.28 -3.12 -14.59
C TYR A 119 -10.28 -3.73 -15.57
N GLU A 120 -9.61 -4.83 -15.19
CA GLU A 120 -8.64 -5.52 -16.03
C GLU A 120 -9.26 -6.11 -17.31
N SER A 121 -10.45 -6.68 -17.21
CA SER A 121 -11.17 -7.28 -18.34
C SER A 121 -12.07 -6.30 -19.11
N SER A 122 -12.12 -5.02 -18.71
CA SER A 122 -13.03 -4.06 -19.32
C SER A 122 -12.66 -3.74 -20.77
N ALA A 123 -13.65 -3.72 -21.66
CA ALA A 123 -13.48 -3.21 -23.03
C ALA A 123 -13.45 -1.67 -23.09
N SER A 124 -13.91 -0.97 -22.05
CA SER A 124 -13.98 0.49 -22.03
C SER A 124 -12.57 1.12 -22.05
N PRO A 125 -12.27 2.05 -22.99
CA PRO A 125 -10.98 2.74 -23.02
C PRO A 125 -10.66 3.45 -21.71
N ILE A 126 -11.65 4.13 -21.13
CA ILE A 126 -11.51 4.84 -19.85
C ILE A 126 -11.16 3.85 -18.74
N ALA A 127 -11.86 2.71 -18.65
CA ALA A 127 -11.57 1.72 -17.62
C ALA A 127 -10.17 1.11 -17.78
N LYS A 128 -9.69 0.91 -19.01
CA LYS A 128 -8.33 0.44 -19.29
C LYS A 128 -7.27 1.46 -18.87
N GLU A 129 -7.48 2.74 -19.13
CA GLU A 129 -6.57 3.80 -18.70
C GLU A 129 -6.50 3.89 -17.18
N VAL A 130 -7.66 3.89 -16.51
CA VAL A 130 -7.75 3.90 -15.04
C VAL A 130 -7.07 2.67 -14.44
N TRP A 131 -7.28 1.49 -15.04
CA TRP A 131 -6.60 0.27 -14.61
C TRP A 131 -5.09 0.39 -14.80
N LYS A 132 -4.63 0.84 -15.97
CA LYS A 132 -3.20 1.00 -16.27
C LYS A 132 -2.52 1.92 -15.25
N ALA A 133 -3.13 3.04 -14.90
CA ALA A 133 -2.60 3.99 -13.92
C ALA A 133 -2.52 3.41 -12.50
N ASN A 134 -3.42 2.50 -12.13
CA ASN A 134 -3.55 2.00 -10.76
C ASN A 134 -3.14 0.51 -10.58
N LYS A 135 -2.82 -0.22 -11.66
CA LYS A 135 -2.64 -1.68 -11.65
C LYS A 135 -1.62 -2.14 -10.61
N LEU A 136 -0.41 -1.55 -10.61
CA LEU A 136 0.65 -1.96 -9.70
C LEU A 136 0.25 -1.78 -8.23
N LEU A 137 -0.46 -0.69 -7.94
CA LEU A 137 -0.98 -0.41 -6.60
C LEU A 137 -2.05 -1.40 -6.19
N MET A 138 -3.00 -1.69 -7.08
CA MET A 138 -4.07 -2.63 -6.77
C MET A 138 -3.55 -4.05 -6.56
N LEU A 139 -2.55 -4.47 -7.34
CA LEU A 139 -1.89 -5.77 -7.16
C LEU A 139 -1.12 -5.83 -5.84
N ALA A 140 -0.39 -4.77 -5.48
CA ALA A 140 0.27 -4.66 -4.18
C ALA A 140 -0.74 -4.74 -3.02
N LEU A 141 -1.82 -3.96 -3.09
CA LEU A 141 -2.88 -3.94 -2.08
C LEU A 141 -3.52 -5.32 -1.91
N LEU A 142 -3.82 -6.02 -3.02
CA LEU A 142 -4.39 -7.36 -2.98
C LEU A 142 -3.46 -8.39 -2.34
N LEU A 143 -2.17 -8.31 -2.63
CA LEU A 143 -1.16 -9.20 -2.06
C LEU A 143 -1.03 -8.98 -0.55
N ASP A 144 -0.81 -7.73 -0.13
CA ASP A 144 -0.61 -7.39 1.27
C ASP A 144 -1.85 -7.71 2.09
N SER A 145 -3.02 -7.33 1.58
CA SER A 145 -4.30 -7.60 2.25
C SER A 145 -4.55 -9.10 2.42
N LYS A 146 -4.12 -9.95 1.47
CA LYS A 146 -4.23 -11.41 1.61
C LYS A 146 -3.46 -11.90 2.85
N TYR A 147 -2.23 -11.44 3.04
CA TYR A 147 -1.42 -11.84 4.20
C TYR A 147 -1.92 -11.22 5.50
N LEU A 148 -2.34 -9.95 5.46
CA LEU A 148 -2.90 -9.28 6.64
C LEU A 148 -4.23 -9.91 7.09
N VAL A 149 -5.09 -10.36 6.18
CA VAL A 149 -6.31 -11.13 6.54
C VAL A 149 -5.95 -12.46 7.21
N ALA A 150 -4.87 -13.13 6.79
CA ALA A 150 -4.42 -14.33 7.50
C ALA A 150 -3.96 -13.98 8.94
N LEU A 151 -3.28 -12.84 9.12
CA LEU A 151 -2.86 -12.34 10.42
C LEU A 151 -4.06 -12.00 11.33
N THR A 152 -5.14 -11.43 10.78
CA THR A 152 -6.34 -11.14 11.59
C THR A 152 -6.94 -12.41 12.22
N LYS A 153 -6.82 -13.57 11.56
CA LYS A 153 -7.28 -14.86 12.09
C LYS A 153 -6.39 -15.34 13.24
N LYS A 154 -5.08 -15.12 13.17
CA LYS A 154 -4.11 -15.48 14.23
C LYS A 154 -4.32 -14.66 15.50
N LEU A 155 -4.75 -13.40 15.34
CA LEU A 155 -5.10 -12.50 16.45
C LEU A 155 -6.56 -12.64 16.91
N SER A 156 -7.26 -13.73 16.57
CA SER A 156 -8.68 -13.92 16.94
C SER A 156 -8.94 -14.04 18.44
N HIS A 157 -7.91 -14.43 19.21
CA HIS A 157 -7.97 -14.56 20.66
C HIS A 157 -7.92 -13.21 21.41
N LEU A 158 -7.50 -12.13 20.74
CA LEU A 158 -7.36 -10.82 21.37
C LEU A 158 -8.70 -10.07 21.45
N PRO A 159 -8.92 -9.23 22.48
CA PRO A 159 -10.01 -8.28 22.51
C PRO A 159 -10.01 -7.37 21.28
N ILE A 160 -11.20 -6.97 20.82
CA ILE A 160 -11.34 -6.29 19.53
C ILE A 160 -10.57 -4.97 19.43
N GLU A 161 -10.54 -4.20 20.52
CA GLU A 161 -9.82 -2.92 20.57
C GLU A 161 -8.31 -3.10 20.56
N GLU A 162 -7.78 -4.09 21.29
CA GLU A 162 -6.36 -4.42 21.26
C GLU A 162 -5.96 -4.94 19.87
N LYS A 163 -6.76 -5.84 19.30
CA LYS A 163 -6.60 -6.34 17.93
C LYS A 163 -6.59 -5.19 16.92
N ARG A 164 -7.45 -4.20 17.10
CA ARG A 164 -7.52 -3.00 16.25
C ARG A 164 -6.23 -2.19 16.30
N LEU A 165 -5.73 -1.91 17.51
CA LEU A 165 -4.49 -1.15 17.70
C LEU A 165 -3.31 -1.88 17.06
N ARG A 166 -3.15 -3.18 17.34
CA ARG A 166 -2.08 -3.99 16.75
C ARG A 166 -2.16 -4.04 15.22
N LEU A 167 -3.34 -4.24 14.65
CA LEU A 167 -3.48 -4.29 13.19
C LEU A 167 -3.25 -2.94 12.50
N LYS A 168 -3.57 -1.82 13.15
CA LYS A 168 -3.18 -0.49 12.65
C LYS A 168 -1.65 -0.34 12.58
N GLU A 169 -0.95 -0.72 13.65
CA GLU A 169 0.52 -0.70 13.67
C GLU A 169 1.14 -1.63 12.62
N VAL A 170 0.55 -2.81 12.41
CA VAL A 170 0.96 -3.71 11.32
C VAL A 170 0.78 -3.03 9.95
N CYS A 171 -0.34 -2.35 9.71
CA CYS A 171 -0.58 -1.61 8.47
C CYS A 171 0.49 -0.52 8.25
N LYS A 172 0.84 0.26 9.28
CA LYS A 172 1.93 1.25 9.22
C LYS A 172 3.27 0.62 8.88
N ASN A 173 3.61 -0.49 9.55
CA ASN A 173 4.84 -1.23 9.29
C ASN A 173 4.89 -1.75 7.85
N CYS A 174 3.76 -2.24 7.32
CA CYS A 174 3.63 -2.71 5.94
C CYS A 174 3.86 -1.57 4.94
N VAL A 175 3.22 -0.42 5.18
CA VAL A 175 3.38 0.80 4.36
C VAL A 175 4.85 1.24 4.33
N TRP A 176 5.48 1.34 5.51
CA TRP A 176 6.89 1.71 5.60
C TRP A 176 7.78 0.77 4.78
N ALA A 177 7.64 -0.56 4.95
CA ALA A 177 8.46 -1.52 4.24
C ALA A 177 8.27 -1.43 2.71
N ARG A 178 7.05 -1.09 2.27
CA ARG A 178 6.72 -0.87 0.86
C ARG A 178 7.31 0.43 0.32
N THR A 179 7.20 1.55 1.04
CA THR A 179 7.81 2.82 0.65
C THR A 179 9.31 2.68 0.46
N GLN A 180 9.98 2.02 1.41
CA GLN A 180 11.44 1.86 1.34
C GLN A 180 11.87 0.92 0.21
N GLY A 181 10.96 0.08 -0.30
CA GLY A 181 11.18 -0.81 -1.45
C GLY A 181 11.49 -2.26 -1.09
N PHE A 182 11.42 -2.64 0.20
CA PHE A 182 11.67 -4.03 0.62
C PHE A 182 10.71 -5.02 -0.04
N MET A 183 9.42 -4.66 -0.12
CA MET A 183 8.37 -5.50 -0.70
C MET A 183 8.55 -5.78 -2.19
N ASN A 184 9.29 -4.93 -2.90
CA ASN A 184 9.61 -5.12 -4.32
C ASN A 184 10.85 -6.02 -4.50
N MET A 185 11.74 -6.02 -3.51
CA MET A 185 13.01 -6.74 -3.56
C MET A 185 12.88 -8.16 -3.01
N LEU A 186 12.02 -8.40 -2.03
CA LEU A 186 11.95 -9.65 -1.28
C LEU A 186 10.70 -10.46 -1.66
N VAL A 187 10.86 -11.74 -2.00
CA VAL A 187 9.79 -12.59 -2.55
C VAL A 187 9.02 -13.37 -1.45
N SER A 188 9.49 -13.36 -0.19
CA SER A 188 8.92 -14.18 0.90
C SER A 188 9.00 -13.50 2.27
N ILE A 189 8.33 -12.36 2.41
CA ILE A 189 8.23 -11.63 3.68
C ILE A 189 7.17 -12.29 4.57
N ASP A 190 7.55 -12.56 5.83
CA ASP A 190 6.62 -13.00 6.86
C ASP A 190 5.92 -11.81 7.51
N TYR A 191 4.61 -11.71 7.29
CA TYR A 191 3.76 -10.65 7.81
C TYR A 191 3.53 -10.75 9.33
N GLU A 192 3.78 -11.90 9.96
CA GLU A 192 3.73 -11.98 11.42
C GLU A 192 4.79 -11.09 12.08
N MET A 193 5.95 -10.96 11.44
CA MET A 193 7.03 -10.12 11.95
C MET A 193 6.64 -8.65 12.01
N PHE A 194 5.60 -8.22 11.28
CA PHE A 194 5.12 -6.83 11.27
C PHE A 194 4.31 -6.46 12.52
N LEU A 195 3.99 -7.42 13.38
CA LEU A 195 3.37 -7.18 14.69
C LEU A 195 4.28 -6.42 15.64
N ASP A 196 5.59 -6.50 15.43
CA ASP A 196 6.60 -5.90 16.26
C ASP A 196 7.67 -5.25 15.38
N ARG A 197 7.97 -3.96 15.63
CA ARG A 197 8.86 -3.20 14.76
C ARG A 197 10.26 -3.78 14.73
N GLU A 198 10.80 -4.19 15.87
CA GLU A 198 12.18 -4.70 15.96
C GLU A 198 12.32 -6.08 15.28
N LYS A 199 11.32 -6.95 15.47
CA LYS A 199 11.25 -8.24 14.77
C LYS A 199 11.13 -8.04 13.27
N MET A 200 10.30 -7.10 12.82
CA MET A 200 10.19 -6.75 11.40
C MET A 200 11.55 -6.31 10.83
N LEU A 201 12.23 -5.37 11.49
CA LEU A 201 13.53 -4.86 11.02
C LEU A 201 14.58 -5.97 10.95
N THR A 202 14.60 -6.87 11.93
CA THR A 202 15.51 -8.01 11.97
C THR A 202 15.20 -9.01 10.86
N HIS A 203 13.94 -9.37 10.67
CA HIS A 203 13.50 -10.23 9.58
C HIS A 203 13.86 -9.68 8.19
N LEU A 204 13.65 -8.38 7.97
CA LEU A 204 14.02 -7.74 6.70
C LEU A 204 15.53 -7.76 6.46
N MET A 205 16.35 -7.61 7.51
CA MET A 205 17.81 -7.72 7.40
C MET A 205 18.23 -9.14 7.01
N GLU A 206 17.68 -10.15 7.68
CA GLU A 206 17.95 -11.56 7.38
C GLU A 206 17.58 -11.92 5.93
N LYS A 207 16.43 -11.44 5.45
CA LYS A 207 15.98 -11.66 4.07
C LYS A 207 16.87 -10.96 3.04
N LEU A 208 17.38 -9.77 3.34
CA LEU A 208 18.35 -9.09 2.48
C LEU A 208 19.69 -9.81 2.43
N GLU A 209 20.18 -10.30 3.57
CA GLU A 209 21.44 -11.05 3.63
C GLU A 209 21.34 -12.37 2.86
N TYR A 210 20.23 -13.10 3.04
CA TYR A 210 19.95 -14.30 2.25
C TYR A 210 19.96 -14.00 0.75
N LYS A 211 19.25 -12.94 0.32
CA LYS A 211 19.20 -12.56 -1.10
C LYS A 211 20.58 -12.14 -1.63
N LYS A 212 21.38 -11.44 -0.83
CA LYS A 212 22.76 -11.04 -1.17
C LYS A 212 23.63 -12.28 -1.42
N ASN A 213 23.56 -13.26 -0.53
CA ASN A 213 24.34 -14.50 -0.66
C ASN A 213 23.92 -15.29 -1.92
N THR A 214 22.61 -15.42 -2.19
CA THR A 214 22.13 -16.04 -3.44
C THR A 214 22.64 -15.33 -4.69
N ILE A 215 22.69 -13.99 -4.70
CA ILE A 215 23.23 -13.24 -5.83
C ILE A 215 24.74 -13.51 -5.99
N TYR A 216 25.51 -13.57 -4.90
CA TYR A 216 26.94 -13.89 -4.99
C TYR A 216 27.18 -15.31 -5.51
N GLU A 217 26.41 -16.30 -5.07
CA GLU A 217 26.47 -17.66 -5.59
C GLU A 217 26.18 -17.69 -7.11
N GLU A 218 25.18 -16.93 -7.56
CA GLU A 218 24.85 -16.81 -8.98
C GLU A 218 25.97 -16.15 -9.79
N LEU A 219 26.58 -15.09 -9.26
CA LEU A 219 27.74 -14.43 -9.89
C LEU A 219 28.96 -15.34 -9.97
N LEU A 220 29.23 -16.15 -8.94
CA LEU A 220 30.31 -17.14 -8.94
C LEU A 220 30.07 -18.20 -10.03
N ALA A 221 28.85 -18.75 -10.11
CA ALA A 221 28.49 -19.73 -11.13
C ALA A 221 28.59 -19.19 -12.57
N LEU A 222 28.30 -17.90 -12.78
CA LEU A 222 28.53 -17.24 -14.07
C LEU A 222 30.02 -17.12 -14.41
N SER A 223 30.88 -16.92 -13.40
CA SER A 223 32.32 -16.78 -13.59
C SER A 223 33.05 -18.09 -13.90
N GLU A 224 32.52 -19.23 -13.41
CA GLU A 224 33.08 -20.57 -13.64
C GLU A 224 32.74 -21.13 -15.03
N ASN A 225 31.59 -20.74 -15.61
CA ASN A 225 31.13 -21.19 -16.92
C ASN A 225 31.85 -20.53 -18.12
N LYS A 226 33.00 -19.87 -17.89
CA LYS A 226 33.77 -19.14 -18.91
C LYS A 226 34.34 -20.00 -20.05
N ALA A 227 34.27 -21.32 -19.99
CA ALA A 227 34.74 -22.21 -21.06
C ALA A 227 33.88 -22.20 -22.35
N ASN A 228 32.69 -21.58 -22.35
CA ASN A 228 31.81 -21.49 -23.54
C ASN A 228 31.59 -20.06 -24.08
N LEU A 229 32.40 -19.08 -23.65
CA LEU A 229 32.23 -17.65 -23.97
C LEU A 229 33.08 -17.16 -25.15
N SER A 230 33.21 -17.97 -26.20
CA SER A 230 33.63 -17.46 -27.50
C SER A 230 32.48 -17.61 -28.48
N PHE A 231 31.53 -16.66 -28.48
CA PHE A 231 31.20 -15.97 -29.72
C PHE A 231 30.14 -14.84 -29.52
N PHE A 232 30.59 -13.59 -29.63
CA PHE A 232 29.87 -12.46 -30.26
C PHE A 232 28.65 -11.83 -29.53
N PHE A 233 28.86 -10.61 -28.98
CA PHE A 233 27.87 -9.60 -28.51
C PHE A 233 27.12 -9.94 -27.20
N SER A 234 27.04 -9.16 -26.13
CA SER A 234 27.29 -7.76 -25.75
C SER A 234 27.27 -7.75 -24.19
N GLU A 235 27.65 -6.66 -23.51
CA GLU A 235 27.49 -6.42 -22.05
C GLU A 235 26.59 -7.44 -21.32
N GLU A 236 27.12 -8.34 -20.48
CA GLU A 236 26.33 -9.42 -19.86
C GLU A 236 25.14 -8.84 -19.07
N PRO A 237 23.90 -8.83 -19.63
CA PRO A 237 22.81 -8.05 -19.04
C PRO A 237 22.41 -8.61 -17.67
N ARG A 238 22.64 -9.92 -17.49
CA ARG A 238 22.40 -10.63 -16.25
C ARG A 238 23.39 -10.24 -15.16
N LYS A 239 24.69 -10.14 -15.47
CA LYS A 239 25.70 -9.74 -14.49
C LYS A 239 25.45 -8.30 -14.03
N LEU A 240 25.22 -7.38 -14.97
CA LEU A 240 24.85 -5.99 -14.67
C LEU A 240 23.60 -5.91 -13.78
N TYR A 241 22.56 -6.68 -14.11
CA TYR A 241 21.35 -6.76 -13.29
C TYR A 241 21.62 -7.28 -11.86
N LEU A 242 22.50 -8.27 -11.71
CA LEU A 242 22.89 -8.80 -10.39
C LEU A 242 23.68 -7.77 -9.58
N ASP A 243 24.61 -7.05 -10.22
CA ASP A 243 25.39 -5.98 -9.61
C ASP A 243 24.49 -4.79 -9.17
N GLU A 244 23.53 -4.39 -10.00
CA GLU A 244 22.52 -3.38 -9.65
C GLU A 244 21.67 -3.80 -8.43
N ASN A 245 21.30 -5.08 -8.37
CA ASN A 245 20.58 -5.63 -7.23
C ASN A 245 21.42 -5.60 -5.94
N LEU A 246 22.72 -5.87 -6.01
CA LEU A 246 23.62 -5.75 -4.85
C LEU A 246 23.69 -4.30 -4.34
N ILE A 247 23.80 -3.32 -5.24
CA ILE A 247 23.76 -1.89 -4.88
C ILE A 247 22.42 -1.56 -4.20
N HIS A 248 21.31 -2.08 -4.72
CA HIS A 248 20.00 -1.87 -4.13
C HIS A 248 19.88 -2.49 -2.74
N ILE A 249 20.42 -3.71 -2.54
CA ILE A 249 20.46 -4.37 -1.22
C ILE A 249 21.24 -3.52 -0.22
N GLU A 250 22.42 -3.02 -0.58
CA GLU A 250 23.23 -2.20 0.32
C GLU A 250 22.52 -0.89 0.70
N ARG A 251 21.79 -0.28 -0.24
CA ARG A 251 20.93 0.87 0.06
C ARG A 251 19.86 0.53 1.12
N LEU A 252 19.18 -0.60 0.95
CA LEU A 252 18.14 -1.05 1.89
C LEU A 252 18.72 -1.44 3.27
N ARG A 253 19.92 -2.04 3.31
CA ARG A 253 20.62 -2.33 4.56
C ARG A 253 20.95 -1.06 5.36
N ARG A 254 21.42 0.00 4.68
CA ARG A 254 21.68 1.29 5.33
C ARG A 254 20.43 1.88 5.97
N ILE A 255 19.28 1.76 5.30
CA ILE A 255 17.98 2.18 5.86
C ILE A 255 17.69 1.39 7.15
N LEU A 256 17.83 0.07 7.16
CA LEU A 256 17.59 -0.74 8.36
C LEU A 256 18.54 -0.41 9.52
N ILE A 257 19.83 -0.18 9.23
CA ILE A 257 20.83 0.17 10.24
C ILE A 257 20.46 1.51 10.89
N LYS A 258 20.12 2.51 10.08
CA LYS A 258 19.68 3.82 10.57
C LYS A 258 18.45 3.70 11.45
N GLU A 259 17.44 2.94 10.99
CA GLU A 259 16.18 2.80 11.73
C GLU A 259 16.37 2.12 13.09
N LYS A 260 17.29 1.14 13.18
CA LYS A 260 17.65 0.49 14.46
C LYS A 260 18.34 1.47 15.42
N GLN A 261 19.30 2.26 14.91
CA GLN A 261 20.00 3.28 15.71
C GLN A 261 19.03 4.35 16.25
N ASP A 262 18.11 4.83 15.41
CA ASP A 262 17.11 5.82 15.80
C ASP A 262 16.19 5.25 16.91
N SER A 263 15.79 3.98 16.81
CA SER A 263 14.95 3.30 17.81
C SER A 263 15.65 3.12 19.17
N GLU A 264 16.94 2.79 19.16
CA GLU A 264 17.76 2.67 20.38
C GLU A 264 18.01 4.03 21.05
N SER A 265 18.16 5.10 20.26
CA SER A 265 18.38 6.46 20.78
C SER A 265 17.14 7.01 21.50
N ILE A 266 15.94 6.80 20.94
CA ILE A 266 14.66 7.23 21.54
C ILE A 266 14.41 6.49 22.86
N SER A 267 14.72 5.20 22.91
CA SER A 267 14.55 4.37 24.11
C SER A 267 15.44 4.85 25.26
N LYS A 268 16.68 5.26 24.98
CA LYS A 268 17.59 5.83 25.99
C LYS A 268 17.12 7.19 26.52
N VAL A 269 16.67 8.09 25.63
CA VAL A 269 16.15 9.41 26.02
C VAL A 269 14.88 9.29 26.87
N THR A 270 14.00 8.35 26.53
CA THR A 270 12.74 8.14 27.28
C THR A 270 13.00 7.62 28.70
N LEU A 271 14.01 6.75 28.87
CA LEU A 271 14.43 6.28 30.19
C LEU A 271 15.07 7.40 31.02
N GLU A 272 15.90 8.27 30.43
CA GLU A 272 16.51 9.39 31.15
C GLU A 272 15.51 10.45 31.64
N ILE A 273 14.36 10.60 30.97
CA ILE A 273 13.30 11.53 31.37
C ILE A 273 12.43 10.95 32.50
N ILE A 274 12.22 9.63 32.54
CA ILE A 274 11.42 8.98 33.59
C ILE A 274 12.19 8.86 34.91
N TYR A 275 13.52 8.86 34.87
CA TYR A 275 14.39 8.74 36.04
C TYR A 275 15.04 10.06 36.50
N LYS A 276 14.49 11.21 36.09
CA LYS A 276 14.80 12.54 36.62
C LYS A 276 13.57 13.16 37.29
#